data_AF-A0A8B6C172-F1
#
_entry.id   AF-A0A8B6C172-F1
#
_cell.length_a   1.000
_cell.length_b   1.000
_cell.length_c   1.000
_cell.angle_alpha   90.00
_cell.angle_beta   90.00
_cell.angle_gamma   90.00
#
_symmetry.space_group_name_H-M   'P 1'
#
loop_
_entity.id
_entity.type
_entity.pdbx_description
1 polymer ?
#
loop_
_entity_poly.entity_id
_entity_poly.type
_entity_poly.pdbx_seq_one_letter_code
_entity_poly.pdbx_strand_id
1 'polypeptide(L)'
;SPALHLTQHQLQIQPETVFIDYETATNNTARSVLSEATTKGCFLQLTQCIWRKTQKCGLQLYYKENEDITRLVRRAAVLPLVPLHLVEDD
;
A
#
# COMPACT_ATOMS: atom_id res chain seq x y z
N SER A 1 22.67 -7.92 -0.22
CA SER A 1 21.57 -7.78 0.76
C SER A 1 21.16 -6.31 0.82
N PRO A 2 19.86 -5.96 0.85
CA PRO A 2 19.39 -4.56 0.92
C PRO A 2 19.96 -3.77 2.10
N ALA A 3 20.34 -4.47 3.18
CA ALA A 3 21.03 -3.91 4.34
C ALA A 3 22.43 -3.31 4.02
N LEU A 4 23.09 -3.72 2.93
CA LEU A 4 24.43 -3.28 2.55
C LEU A 4 24.47 -1.94 1.80
N HIS A 5 23.34 -1.43 1.30
CA HIS A 5 23.32 -0.15 0.56
C HIS A 5 23.07 1.07 1.46
N LEU A 6 22.32 0.91 2.56
CA LEU A 6 22.09 1.99 3.53
C LEU A 6 23.38 2.40 4.28
N THR A 7 24.37 1.51 4.30
CA THR A 7 25.69 1.74 4.92
C THR A 7 26.63 2.57 4.05
N GLN A 8 26.38 2.75 2.74
CA GLN A 8 27.29 3.44 1.83
C GLN A 8 27.40 4.96 2.04
N HIS A 9 26.46 5.58 2.77
CA HIS A 9 26.44 7.03 3.02
C HIS A 9 26.48 7.43 4.51
N GLN A 10 26.71 6.50 5.45
CA GLN A 10 26.72 6.77 6.91
C GLN A 10 25.46 7.50 7.44
N LEU A 11 24.32 7.42 6.74
CA LEU A 11 23.06 7.93 7.25
C LEU A 11 22.47 6.90 8.20
N GLN A 12 22.67 7.09 9.51
CA GLN A 12 21.92 6.36 10.53
C GLN A 12 20.47 6.89 10.55
N ILE A 13 19.65 6.37 9.64
CA ILE A 13 18.21 6.67 9.64
C ILE A 13 17.55 5.69 10.61
N GLN A 14 16.95 6.23 11.68
CA GLN A 14 16.12 5.49 12.62
C GLN A 14 14.69 6.02 12.52
N PRO A 15 13.93 5.62 11.48
CA PRO A 15 12.58 6.11 11.31
C PRO A 15 11.68 5.49 12.38
N GLU A 16 10.78 6.27 12.96
CA GLU A 16 9.74 5.74 13.85
C GLU A 16 8.69 4.94 13.06
N THR A 17 8.40 5.34 11.82
CA THR A 17 7.41 4.72 10.96
C THR A 17 7.92 4.62 9.52
N VAL A 18 7.65 3.49 8.87
CA VAL A 18 7.94 3.26 7.46
C VAL A 18 6.64 2.94 6.74
N PHE A 19 6.33 3.71 5.70
CA PHE A 19 5.23 3.42 4.80
C PHE A 19 5.74 2.61 3.62
N ILE A 20 5.19 1.43 3.42
CA ILE A 20 5.65 0.47 2.42
C ILE A 20 4.52 0.02 1.50
N ASP A 21 4.88 -0.48 0.31
CA ASP A 21 3.91 -1.18 -0.52
C ASP A 21 3.38 -2.46 0.16
N TYR A 22 2.32 -3.02 -0.40
CA TYR A 22 1.65 -4.21 0.15
C TYR A 22 2.28 -5.53 -0.36
N GLU A 23 3.45 -5.49 -1.00
CA GLU A 23 4.12 -6.70 -1.47
C GLU A 23 4.82 -7.42 -0.31
N THR A 24 4.58 -8.71 -0.17
CA THR A 24 5.09 -9.52 0.94
C THR A 24 6.62 -9.47 1.06
N ALA A 25 7.33 -9.52 -0.07
CA ALA A 25 8.80 -9.50 -0.07
C ALA A 25 9.35 -8.16 0.44
N THR A 26 8.79 -7.05 -0.02
CA THR A 26 9.17 -5.70 0.39
C THR A 26 8.86 -5.48 1.86
N ASN A 27 7.65 -5.88 2.30
CA ASN A 27 7.22 -5.80 3.69
C ASN A 27 8.13 -6.59 4.64
N ASN A 28 8.42 -7.85 4.31
CA ASN A 28 9.30 -8.71 5.11
C ASN A 28 10.73 -8.13 5.18
N THR A 29 11.24 -7.60 4.07
CA THR A 29 12.56 -6.98 4.03
C THR A 29 12.62 -5.74 4.91
N ALA A 30 11.62 -4.86 4.83
CA ALA A 30 11.58 -3.66 5.67
C ALA A 30 11.48 -3.99 7.15
N ARG A 31 10.64 -4.96 7.54
CA ARG A 31 10.56 -5.44 8.94
C ARG A 31 11.88 -6.02 9.43
N SER A 32 12.64 -6.67 8.55
CA SER A 32 13.94 -7.24 8.89
C SER A 32 15.05 -6.19 9.01
N VAL A 33 15.06 -5.15 8.18
CA VAL A 33 16.12 -4.13 8.13
C VAL A 33 15.84 -2.97 9.08
N LEU A 34 14.57 -2.63 9.29
CA LEU A 34 14.09 -1.51 10.11
C LEU A 34 13.21 -2.05 11.24
N SER A 35 13.76 -2.98 12.04
CA SER A 35 13.03 -3.72 13.08
C SER A 35 12.37 -2.82 14.13
N GLU A 36 13.01 -1.69 14.45
CA GLU A 36 12.52 -0.73 15.44
C GLU A 36 11.42 0.18 14.88
N ALA A 37 11.25 0.23 13.56
CA ALA A 37 10.28 1.09 12.91
C ALA A 37 8.91 0.42 12.82
N THR A 38 7.86 1.18 13.09
CA THR A 38 6.49 0.73 12.82
C THR A 38 6.27 0.66 11.31
N THR A 39 6.04 -0.54 10.78
CA THR A 39 5.74 -0.73 9.36
C THR A 39 4.24 -0.54 9.10
N LYS A 40 3.88 0.39 8.21
CA LYS A 40 2.49 0.66 7.78
C LYS A 40 2.36 0.52 6.27
N GLY A 41 1.20 0.04 5.80
CA GLY A 41 0.90 0.03 4.38
C GLY A 41 0.70 1.45 3.85
N CYS A 42 1.28 1.78 2.70
CA CYS A 42 1.16 3.11 2.14
C CYS A 42 -0.11 3.27 1.30
N PHE A 43 -0.98 4.18 1.72
CA PHE A 43 -2.24 4.48 1.05
C PHE A 43 -2.04 4.99 -0.39
N LEU A 44 -1.01 5.81 -0.63
CA LEU A 44 -0.72 6.35 -1.96
C LEU A 44 -0.34 5.23 -2.95
N GLN A 45 0.53 4.31 -2.55
CA GLN A 45 0.91 3.17 -3.39
C GLN A 45 -0.30 2.26 -3.67
N LEU A 46 -1.15 2.02 -2.66
CA LEU A 46 -2.36 1.23 -2.84
C LEU A 46 -3.32 1.85 -3.85
N THR A 47 -3.66 3.14 -3.69
CA THR A 47 -4.56 3.85 -4.60
C THR A 47 -4.04 3.83 -6.03
N GLN A 48 -2.73 3.98 -6.22
CA GLN A 48 -2.09 3.85 -7.54
C GLN A 48 -2.19 2.41 -8.09
N CYS A 49 -1.95 1.38 -7.27
CA CYS A 49 -2.11 -0.03 -7.67
C CYS A 49 -3.55 -0.31 -8.14
N ILE A 50 -4.53 0.15 -7.38
CA ILE A 50 -5.95 0.00 -7.72
C ILE A 50 -6.28 0.71 -9.01
N TRP A 51 -5.82 1.96 -9.18
CA TRP A 51 -6.03 2.68 -10.43
C TRP A 51 -5.43 1.95 -11.63
N ARG A 52 -4.18 1.49 -11.53
CA ARG A 52 -3.56 0.68 -12.59
C ARG A 52 -4.36 -0.59 -12.89
N LYS A 53 -4.95 -1.24 -11.87
CA LYS A 53 -5.81 -2.41 -12.08
C LYS A 53 -7.11 -2.03 -12.79
N THR A 54 -7.76 -0.93 -12.39
CA THR A 54 -8.94 -0.36 -13.09
C THR A 54 -8.66 -0.14 -14.57
N GLN A 55 -7.50 0.44 -14.90
CA GLN A 55 -7.07 0.66 -16.28
C GLN A 55 -6.85 -0.66 -17.02
N LYS A 56 -6.12 -1.61 -16.42
CA LYS A 56 -5.87 -2.94 -17.01
C LYS A 56 -7.15 -3.73 -17.30
N CYS A 57 -8.21 -3.51 -16.53
CA CYS A 57 -9.52 -4.13 -16.75
C CYS A 57 -10.39 -3.36 -17.77
N GLY A 58 -9.91 -2.27 -18.36
CA GLY A 58 -10.71 -1.41 -19.26
C GLY A 58 -11.75 -0.53 -18.56
N LEU A 59 -11.83 -0.61 -17.23
CA LEU A 59 -12.85 0.09 -16.43
C LEU A 59 -12.63 1.60 -16.34
N GLN A 60 -11.44 2.09 -16.75
CA GLN A 60 -11.14 3.53 -16.79
C GLN A 60 -12.15 4.30 -17.66
N LEU A 61 -12.63 3.70 -18.75
CA LEU A 61 -13.59 4.34 -19.67
C LEU A 61 -14.92 4.63 -18.98
N TYR A 62 -15.33 3.76 -18.06
CA TYR A 62 -16.62 3.87 -17.36
C TYR A 62 -16.52 4.58 -16.02
N TYR A 63 -15.31 4.82 -15.50
CA TYR A 63 -15.11 5.36 -14.15
C TYR A 63 -15.73 6.74 -13.92
N LYS A 64 -15.99 7.54 -14.96
CA LYS A 64 -16.65 8.86 -14.82
C LYS A 64 -18.16 8.82 -15.05
N GLU A 65 -18.65 7.81 -15.77
CA GLU A 65 -20.02 7.78 -16.30
C GLU A 65 -20.87 6.70 -15.63
N ASN A 66 -20.22 5.72 -15.00
CA ASN A 66 -20.88 4.63 -14.29
C ASN A 66 -20.61 4.74 -12.78
N GLU A 67 -21.66 5.01 -12.03
CA GLU A 67 -21.58 5.20 -10.58
C GLU A 67 -21.16 3.91 -9.85
N ASP A 68 -21.60 2.74 -10.31
CA ASP A 68 -21.25 1.46 -9.70
C ASP A 68 -19.76 1.16 -9.85
N ILE A 69 -19.19 1.44 -11.03
CA ILE A 69 -17.75 1.32 -11.27
C ILE A 69 -16.97 2.34 -10.43
N THR A 70 -17.45 3.59 -10.36
CA THR A 70 -16.85 4.63 -9.51
C THR A 70 -16.79 4.17 -8.05
N ARG A 71 -17.92 3.64 -7.57
CA ARG A 71 -18.11 3.17 -6.20
C ARG A 71 -17.24 1.95 -5.92
N LEU A 72 -17.17 0.98 -6.82
CA LEU A 72 -16.31 -0.19 -6.71
C LEU A 72 -14.84 0.21 -6.54
N VAL A 73 -14.32 1.06 -7.43
CA VAL A 73 -12.92 1.51 -7.40
C VAL A 73 -12.62 2.31 -6.14
N ARG A 74 -13.53 3.21 -5.72
CA ARG A 74 -13.36 3.98 -4.48
C ARG A 74 -13.41 3.12 -3.24
N ARG A 75 -14.33 2.15 -3.16
CA ARG A 75 -14.43 1.20 -2.04
C ARG A 75 -13.16 0.37 -1.91
N ALA A 76 -12.64 -0.16 -3.02
CA ALA A 76 -11.37 -0.86 -3.03
C ALA A 76 -10.23 0.04 -2.51
N ALA A 77 -10.21 1.32 -2.91
CA ALA A 77 -9.19 2.28 -2.51
C ALA A 77 -9.20 2.59 -1.01
N VAL A 78 -10.37 2.69 -0.39
CA VAL A 78 -10.51 3.06 1.03
C VAL A 78 -10.57 1.85 1.97
N LEU A 79 -10.51 0.63 1.45
CA LEU A 79 -10.63 -0.60 2.25
C LEU A 79 -9.69 -0.64 3.48
N PRO A 80 -8.41 -0.22 3.42
CA PRO A 80 -7.54 -0.24 4.60
C PRO A 80 -7.90 0.80 5.67
N LEU A 81 -8.78 1.75 5.35
CA LEU A 81 -9.26 2.76 6.29
C LEU A 81 -10.52 2.30 7.02
N VAL A 82 -11.08 1.15 6.65
CA VAL A 82 -12.23 0.56 7.32
C VAL A 82 -11.79 -0.02 8.66
N PRO A 83 -12.40 0.39 9.79
CA PRO A 83 -12.12 -0.21 11.08
C PRO A 83 -12.36 -1.72 11.08
N LEU A 84 -11.43 -2.48 11.67
CA LEU A 84 -11.50 -3.95 11.70
C LEU A 84 -12.81 -4.47 12.34
N HIS A 85 -13.38 -3.76 13.31
CA HIS A 85 -14.65 -4.17 13.95
C HIS A 85 -15.89 -4.06 13.04
N LEU A 86 -15.74 -3.46 11.85
CA LEU A 86 -16.80 -3.39 10.83
C LEU A 86 -16.59 -4.42 9.71
N VAL A 87 -15.51 -5.21 9.79
CA VAL A 87 -15.23 -6.30 8.85
C VAL A 87 -15.82 -7.57 9.46
N GLU A 88 -16.79 -8.17 8.76
CA GLU A 88 -17.38 -9.46 9.16
C GLU A 88 -16.36 -10.58 8.90
N ASP A 89 -16.23 -11.53 9.84
CA ASP A 89 -15.45 -12.75 9.64
C ASP A 89 -16.31 -13.73 8.83
N ASP A 90 -16.06 -13.80 7.51
CA ASP A 90 -16.65 -14.81 6.60
C ASP A 90 -16.04 -16.22 6.80
#